data_AF-A0A366L618-F1
#
_entry.id   AF-A0A366L618-F1
#
_cell.length_a   1.000
_cell.length_b   1.000
_cell.length_c   1.000
_cell.angle_alpha   90.00
_cell.angle_beta   90.00
_cell.angle_gamma   90.00
#
_symmetry.space_group_name_H-M   'P 1'
#
loop_
_entity.id
_entity.type
_entity.pdbx_description
1 polymer ?
#
loop_
_entity_poly.entity_id
_entity_poly.type
_entity_poly.pdbx_seq_one_letter_code
_entity_poly.pdbx_strand_id
1 'polypeptide(L)'
;MKISKNSTLILSLVSGILILLWVYTSLSKLSEIEDFKRQLNNQVFSRKFTPVLLWAIPGIEITAAAMLLFKKTLRAGLILSAILMALFTGYIVLVSMNIFNRVPCSCGGVLKNMGWNSHLIFNTVFLAISLFGVYKSKKGYPDNDMINGKA
;
A
#
# COMPACT_ATOMS: atom_id res chain seq x y z
N MET A 1 -14.27 28.52 -3.74
CA MET A 1 -14.90 27.36 -4.43
C MET A 1 -15.23 26.30 -3.37
N LYS A 2 -16.52 26.11 -3.05
CA LYS A 2 -16.98 25.21 -1.97
C LYS A 2 -16.66 23.75 -2.33
N ILE A 3 -15.78 23.11 -1.57
CA ILE A 3 -15.60 21.65 -1.62
C ILE A 3 -16.98 21.02 -1.31
N SER A 4 -17.55 20.27 -2.25
CA SER A 4 -18.84 19.63 -2.00
C SER A 4 -18.68 18.61 -0.87
N LYS A 5 -19.61 18.61 0.10
CA LYS A 5 -19.62 17.74 1.28
C LYS A 5 -19.41 16.26 0.91
N ASN A 6 -19.90 15.86 -0.27
CA ASN A 6 -19.80 14.51 -0.83
C ASN A 6 -18.35 14.12 -1.21
N SER A 7 -17.54 15.07 -1.71
CA SER A 7 -16.16 14.78 -2.10
C SER A 7 -15.27 14.53 -0.89
N THR A 8 -15.50 15.26 0.20
CA THR A 8 -14.81 15.05 1.48
C THR A 8 -15.18 13.70 2.09
N LEU A 9 -16.45 13.31 2.05
CA LEU A 9 -16.90 12.01 2.55
C LEU A 9 -16.23 10.85 1.78
N ILE A 10 -16.19 10.93 0.45
CA ILE A 10 -15.54 9.92 -0.39
C ILE A 10 -14.06 9.77 -0.02
N LEU A 11 -13.33 10.88 0.10
CA LEU A 11 -11.91 10.85 0.47
C LEU A 11 -11.69 10.26 1.87
N SER A 12 -12.55 10.58 2.84
CA SER A 12 -12.49 9.98 4.18
C SER A 12 -12.74 8.47 4.17
N LEU A 13 -13.66 7.98 3.33
CA LEU A 13 -13.91 6.55 3.18
C LEU A 13 -12.73 5.83 2.52
N VAL A 14 -12.19 6.42 1.45
CA VAL A 14 -11.00 5.89 0.75
C VAL A 14 -9.79 5.88 1.67
N SER A 15 -9.53 6.95 2.42
CA SER A 15 -8.41 6.98 3.37
C SER A 15 -8.64 5.99 4.50
N GLY A 16 -9.87 5.90 5.02
CA GLY A 16 -10.23 4.97 6.10
C GLY A 16 -9.97 3.51 5.72
N ILE A 17 -10.42 3.07 4.55
CA ILE A 17 -10.20 1.67 4.11
C ILE A 17 -8.72 1.38 3.83
N LEU A 18 -7.96 2.35 3.32
CA LEU A 18 -6.51 2.21 3.10
C LEU A 18 -5.73 2.20 4.43
N ILE A 19 -6.12 3.02 5.41
CA ILE A 19 -5.53 2.99 6.75
C ILE A 19 -5.74 1.61 7.38
N LEU A 20 -6.98 1.08 7.32
CA LEU A 20 -7.28 -0.25 7.85
C LEU A 20 -6.42 -1.32 7.17
N LEU A 21 -6.28 -1.28 5.84
CA LEU A 21 -5.41 -2.18 5.10
C LEU A 21 -3.96 -2.10 5.62
N TRP A 22 -3.37 -0.91 5.63
CA TRP A 22 -1.97 -0.73 5.95
C TRP A 22 -1.66 -1.11 7.39
N VAL A 23 -2.46 -0.64 8.36
CA VAL A 23 -2.31 -0.99 9.78
C VAL A 23 -2.43 -2.49 9.99
N TYR A 24 -3.42 -3.13 9.36
CA TYR A 24 -3.60 -4.57 9.48
C TYR A 24 -2.40 -5.35 8.92
N THR A 25 -1.96 -4.98 7.72
CA THR A 25 -0.84 -5.64 7.03
C THR A 25 0.49 -5.43 7.76
N SER A 26 0.71 -4.27 8.38
CA SER A 26 1.93 -4.00 9.15
C SER A 26 1.90 -4.71 10.50
N LEU A 27 0.74 -4.66 11.20
CA LEU A 27 0.59 -5.27 12.51
C LEU A 27 0.73 -6.79 12.44
N SER A 28 0.09 -7.44 11.45
CA SER A 28 0.24 -8.89 11.25
C SER A 28 1.70 -9.30 11.02
N LYS A 29 2.49 -8.50 10.28
CA LYS A 29 3.92 -8.77 10.06
C LYS A 29 4.77 -8.57 11.32
N LEU A 30 4.46 -7.55 12.13
CA LEU A 30 5.21 -7.26 13.34
C LEU A 30 4.87 -8.21 14.49
N SER A 31 3.61 -8.62 14.61
CA SER A 31 3.15 -9.60 15.60
C SER A 31 3.72 -11.00 15.34
N GLU A 32 3.91 -11.36 14.07
CA GLU A 32 4.41 -12.67 13.64
C GLU A 32 5.75 -12.53 12.89
N ILE A 33 6.72 -11.84 13.50
CA ILE A 33 7.96 -11.43 12.81
C ILE A 33 8.81 -12.60 12.30
N GLU A 34 8.83 -13.72 13.02
CA GLU A 34 9.55 -14.93 12.60
C GLU A 34 8.92 -15.57 11.37
N ASP A 35 7.59 -15.60 11.32
CA ASP A 35 6.83 -16.09 10.17
C ASP A 35 7.01 -15.17 8.97
N PHE A 36 6.97 -13.85 9.17
CA PHE A 36 7.25 -12.90 8.10
C PHE A 36 8.68 -13.05 7.57
N LYS A 37 9.67 -13.22 8.44
CA LYS A 37 11.07 -13.51 8.05
C LYS A 37 11.18 -14.80 7.23
N ARG A 38 10.48 -15.87 7.64
CA ARG A 38 10.43 -17.14 6.88
C ARG A 38 9.78 -16.96 5.52
N GLN A 39 8.68 -16.22 5.44
CA GLN A 39 8.01 -15.89 4.17
C GLN A 39 8.93 -15.08 3.24
N LEU A 40 9.66 -14.09 3.76
CA LEU A 40 10.66 -13.32 3.01
C LEU A 40 11.79 -14.19 2.45
N ASN A 41 12.32 -15.12 3.26
CA ASN A 41 13.36 -16.05 2.82
C ASN A 41 12.90 -17.03 1.72
N ASN A 42 11.59 -17.24 1.61
CA ASN A 42 10.98 -18.07 0.57
C ASN A 42 10.64 -17.28 -0.70
N GLN A 43 10.64 -15.95 -0.67
CA GLN A 43 10.45 -15.12 -1.86
C GLN A 43 11.63 -15.26 -2.82
N VAL A 44 11.46 -14.83 -4.08
CA VAL A 44 12.50 -14.91 -5.12
C VAL A 44 13.74 -14.04 -4.84
N PHE A 45 13.66 -13.15 -3.84
CA PHE A 45 14.76 -12.27 -3.43
C PHE A 45 15.91 -13.04 -2.75
N SER A 46 17.12 -12.51 -2.88
CA SER A 46 18.28 -13.02 -2.13
C SER A 46 18.06 -12.84 -0.63
N ARG A 47 18.45 -13.85 0.16
CA ARG A 47 18.38 -13.80 1.64
C ARG A 47 19.16 -12.63 2.26
N LYS A 48 20.08 -12.02 1.51
CA LYS A 48 20.80 -10.80 1.93
C LYS A 48 19.86 -9.60 2.12
N PHE A 49 18.74 -9.55 1.39
CA PHE A 49 17.75 -8.48 1.50
C PHE A 49 16.74 -8.70 2.62
N THR A 50 16.61 -9.92 3.14
CA THR A 50 15.68 -10.25 4.23
C THR A 50 15.75 -9.28 5.42
N PRO A 51 16.91 -8.96 6.03
CA PRO A 51 16.96 -8.06 7.18
C PRO A 51 16.47 -6.64 6.85
N VAL A 52 16.71 -6.16 5.62
CA VAL A 52 16.23 -4.84 5.18
C VAL A 52 14.72 -4.87 4.97
N LEU A 53 14.22 -5.84 4.21
CA LEU A 53 12.79 -5.97 3.89
C LEU A 53 11.92 -6.26 5.12
N LEU A 54 12.47 -6.99 6.10
CA LEU A 54 11.78 -7.33 7.35
C LEU A 54 11.28 -6.09 8.10
N TRP A 55 12.06 -5.01 8.07
CA TRP A 55 11.72 -3.75 8.74
C TRP A 55 11.18 -2.69 7.78
N ALA A 56 11.71 -2.64 6.56
CA ALA A 56 11.30 -1.64 5.57
C ALA A 56 9.84 -1.80 5.16
N ILE A 57 9.36 -3.04 4.96
CA ILE A 57 7.98 -3.29 4.51
C ILE A 57 6.95 -2.84 5.58
N PRO A 58 7.00 -3.32 6.84
CA PRO A 58 6.08 -2.82 7.86
C PRO A 58 6.25 -1.31 8.13
N GLY A 59 7.49 -0.80 8.05
CA GLY A 59 7.78 0.61 8.26
C GLY A 59 7.13 1.53 7.22
N ILE A 60 7.19 1.17 5.93
CA ILE A 60 6.55 1.96 4.87
C ILE A 60 5.03 1.85 4.89
N GLU A 61 4.49 0.69 5.32
CA GLU A 61 3.05 0.49 5.53
C GLU A 61 2.52 1.39 6.66
N ILE A 62 3.20 1.43 7.80
CA ILE A 62 2.87 2.32 8.92
C ILE A 62 2.97 3.79 8.49
N THR A 63 4.01 4.13 7.73
CA THR A 63 4.20 5.49 7.20
C THR A 63 3.04 5.88 6.29
N ALA A 64 2.62 4.99 5.38
CA ALA A 64 1.46 5.22 4.52
C ALA A 64 0.18 5.42 5.33
N ALA A 65 -0.07 4.60 6.35
CA ALA A 65 -1.21 4.76 7.25
C ALA A 65 -1.18 6.12 7.97
N ALA A 66 -0.03 6.53 8.51
CA ALA A 66 0.13 7.80 9.21
C ALA A 66 -0.10 8.99 8.28
N MET A 67 0.42 8.95 7.05
CA MET A 67 0.22 10.02 6.05
C MET A 67 -1.24 10.18 5.66
N LEU A 68 -2.02 9.10 5.64
CA LEU A 68 -3.45 9.13 5.32
C LEU A 68 -4.32 9.74 6.43
N LEU A 69 -3.83 9.84 7.67
CA LEU A 69 -4.58 10.43 8.79
C LEU A 69 -4.68 11.95 8.71
N PHE A 70 -3.64 12.62 8.21
CA PHE A 70 -3.58 14.09 8.22
C PHE A 70 -3.93 14.66 6.86
N LYS A 71 -4.82 15.67 6.85
CA LYS A 71 -5.25 16.36 5.61
C LYS A 71 -4.08 16.91 4.78
N LYS A 72 -3.03 17.40 5.44
CA LYS A 72 -1.82 17.96 4.79
C LYS A 72 -1.03 16.90 4.02
N THR A 73 -0.96 15.67 4.53
CA THR A 73 -0.18 14.56 3.94
C THR A 73 -1.06 13.57 3.18
N LEU A 74 -2.38 13.71 3.22
CA LEU A 74 -3.35 12.77 2.66
C LEU A 74 -3.05 12.42 1.20
N ARG A 75 -2.81 13.43 0.34
CA ARG A 75 -2.51 13.19 -1.08
C ARG A 75 -1.21 12.42 -1.26
N ALA A 76 -0.17 12.75 -0.50
CA ALA A 76 1.08 12.02 -0.53
C ALA A 76 0.91 10.58 -0.02
N GLY A 77 0.08 10.34 1.01
CA GLY A 77 -0.28 9.01 1.49
C GLY A 77 -1.07 8.19 0.47
N LEU A 78 -1.98 8.82 -0.28
CA LEU A 78 -2.72 8.18 -1.38
C LEU A 78 -1.80 7.79 -2.54
N ILE A 79 -0.85 8.66 -2.90
CA ILE A 79 0.17 8.37 -3.91
C ILE A 79 1.08 7.23 -3.45
N LEU A 80 1.58 7.29 -2.21
CA LEU A 80 2.40 6.22 -1.63
C LEU A 80 1.64 4.89 -1.63
N SER A 81 0.36 4.90 -1.24
CA SER A 81 -0.50 3.71 -1.29
C SER A 81 -0.62 3.15 -2.71
N ALA A 82 -0.84 3.99 -3.71
CA ALA A 82 -0.90 3.56 -5.11
C ALA A 82 0.42 2.95 -5.58
N ILE A 83 1.57 3.55 -5.21
CA ILE A 83 2.90 3.03 -5.54
C ILE A 83 3.11 1.65 -4.89
N LEU A 84 2.84 1.52 -3.59
CA LEU A 84 2.98 0.25 -2.86
C LEU A 84 2.09 -0.84 -3.47
N MET A 85 0.82 -0.52 -3.74
CA MET A 85 -0.11 -1.46 -4.36
C MET A 85 0.34 -1.86 -5.77
N ALA A 86 0.89 -0.93 -6.55
CA ALA A 86 1.43 -1.23 -7.88
C ALA A 86 2.66 -2.15 -7.80
N LEU A 87 3.59 -1.90 -6.86
CA LEU A 87 4.75 -2.75 -6.63
C LEU A 87 4.35 -4.17 -6.20
N PHE A 88 3.43 -4.31 -5.26
CA PHE A 88 2.93 -5.61 -4.82
C PHE A 88 2.15 -6.35 -5.91
N THR A 89 1.32 -5.64 -6.67
CA THR A 89 0.62 -6.20 -7.85
C THR A 89 1.62 -6.68 -8.89
N GLY A 90 2.58 -5.83 -9.26
CA GLY A 90 3.61 -6.13 -10.25
C GLY A 90 4.44 -7.34 -9.86
N TYR A 91 4.82 -7.45 -8.59
CA TYR A 91 5.51 -8.63 -8.06
C TYR A 91 4.69 -9.92 -8.27
N ILE A 92 3.39 -9.91 -7.91
CA ILE A 92 2.50 -11.06 -8.09
C ILE A 92 2.37 -11.43 -9.56
N VAL A 93 2.21 -10.44 -10.45
CA VAL A 93 2.12 -10.68 -11.91
C VAL A 93 3.40 -11.36 -12.42
N LEU A 94 4.58 -10.87 -12.05
CA LEU A 94 5.85 -11.47 -12.46
C LEU A 94 6.00 -12.92 -11.97
N VAL A 95 5.55 -13.20 -10.73
CA VAL A 95 5.51 -14.57 -10.19
C VAL A 95 4.51 -15.43 -10.97
N SER A 96 3.31 -14.91 -11.26
CA SER A 96 2.26 -15.64 -11.98
C SER A 96 2.59 -15.92 -13.44
N MET A 97 3.41 -15.08 -14.09
CA MET A 97 3.92 -15.30 -15.44
C MET A 97 5.04 -16.37 -15.48
N ASN A 98 5.32 -17.02 -14.36
CA ASN A 98 6.29 -18.11 -14.25
C ASN A 98 7.71 -17.72 -14.69
N ILE A 99 8.03 -16.41 -14.63
CA ILE A 99 9.36 -15.85 -14.93
C ILE A 99 10.41 -16.39 -13.95
N PHE A 100 9.97 -16.82 -12.77
CA PHE A 100 10.82 -17.43 -11.76
C PHE A 100 10.62 -18.95 -11.73
N ASN A 101 11.71 -19.70 -11.63
CA ASN A 101 11.72 -21.18 -11.56
C ASN A 101 11.07 -21.77 -10.29
N ARG A 102 10.47 -20.93 -9.43
CA ARG A 102 9.77 -21.35 -8.20
C ARG A 102 8.61 -20.42 -7.89
N VAL A 103 7.48 -20.99 -7.50
CA VAL A 103 6.35 -20.23 -6.94
C VAL A 103 6.58 -20.12 -5.42
N PRO A 104 6.79 -18.92 -4.86
CA PRO A 104 6.98 -18.75 -3.43
C PRO A 104 5.67 -18.98 -2.65
N CYS A 105 5.68 -18.84 -1.33
CA CYS A 105 4.44 -18.75 -0.54
C CYS A 105 3.93 -17.30 -0.50
N SER A 106 2.62 -17.10 -0.36
CA SER A 106 2.03 -15.76 -0.24
C SER A 106 2.51 -15.07 1.05
N CYS A 107 3.20 -13.94 0.92
CA CYS A 107 3.56 -13.04 2.02
C CYS A 107 2.36 -12.17 2.40
N GLY A 108 1.68 -12.40 3.52
CA GLY A 108 0.50 -11.58 3.83
C GLY A 108 -0.26 -11.78 5.15
N GLY A 109 0.28 -12.45 6.17
CA GLY A 109 -0.45 -12.67 7.43
C GLY A 109 -1.70 -13.54 7.20
N VAL A 110 -2.91 -13.08 7.57
CA VAL A 110 -4.17 -13.81 7.23
C VAL A 110 -4.42 -13.91 5.73
N LEU A 111 -3.84 -13.00 4.94
CA LEU A 111 -3.86 -13.12 3.49
C LEU A 111 -3.01 -14.32 3.01
N LYS A 112 -2.14 -14.92 3.84
CA LYS A 112 -1.36 -16.13 3.45
C LYS A 112 -2.24 -17.29 2.95
N ASN A 113 -3.51 -17.33 3.38
CA ASN A 113 -4.47 -18.35 2.98
C ASN A 113 -5.17 -18.03 1.64
N MET A 114 -4.98 -16.84 1.07
CA MET A 114 -5.47 -16.50 -0.26
C MET A 114 -4.55 -17.06 -1.35
N GLY A 115 -5.15 -17.68 -2.36
CA GLY A 115 -4.44 -18.04 -3.58
C GLY A 115 -3.87 -16.83 -4.31
N TRP A 116 -2.91 -17.06 -5.22
CA TRP A 116 -2.24 -16.02 -6.00
C TRP A 116 -3.21 -15.14 -6.79
N ASN A 117 -4.24 -15.75 -7.41
CA ASN A 117 -5.27 -15.02 -8.15
C ASN A 117 -6.11 -14.10 -7.25
N SER A 118 -6.50 -14.58 -6.07
CA SER A 118 -7.26 -13.78 -5.10
C SER A 118 -6.46 -12.59 -4.60
N HIS A 119 -5.15 -12.77 -4.32
CA HIS A 119 -4.27 -11.66 -3.97
C HIS A 119 -4.11 -10.65 -5.11
N LEU A 120 -4.00 -11.13 -6.36
CA LEU A 120 -3.87 -10.23 -7.50
C LEU A 120 -5.12 -9.35 -7.64
N ILE A 121 -6.31 -9.95 -7.52
CA ILE A 121 -7.58 -9.22 -7.55
C ILE A 121 -7.65 -8.22 -6.39
N PHE A 122 -7.35 -8.67 -5.17
CA PHE A 122 -7.31 -7.82 -3.99
C PHE A 122 -6.39 -6.61 -4.20
N ASN A 123 -5.16 -6.85 -4.67
CA ASN A 123 -4.21 -5.77 -4.88
C ASN A 123 -4.64 -4.82 -5.99
N THR A 124 -5.24 -5.33 -7.06
CA THR A 124 -5.75 -4.52 -8.17
C THR A 124 -6.90 -3.63 -7.73
N VAL A 125 -7.81 -4.14 -6.89
CA VAL A 125 -8.91 -3.36 -6.31
C VAL A 125 -8.37 -2.21 -5.45
N PHE A 126 -7.44 -2.49 -4.55
CA PHE A 126 -6.85 -1.46 -3.68
C PHE A 126 -5.96 -0.48 -4.43
N LEU A 127 -5.31 -0.90 -5.52
CA LEU A 127 -4.64 -0.01 -6.46
C LEU A 127 -5.63 0.96 -7.11
N ALA A 128 -6.76 0.45 -7.64
CA ALA A 128 -7.80 1.27 -8.25
C ALA A 128 -8.41 2.27 -7.24
N ILE A 129 -8.68 1.84 -6.01
CA ILE A 129 -9.14 2.70 -4.92
C ILE A 129 -8.13 3.81 -4.63
N SER A 130 -6.84 3.48 -4.54
CA SER A 130 -5.78 4.45 -4.29
C SER A 130 -5.69 5.49 -5.40
N LEU A 131 -5.68 5.05 -6.67
CA LEU A 131 -5.66 5.93 -7.84
C LEU A 131 -6.89 6.83 -7.92
N PHE A 132 -8.07 6.29 -7.61
CA PHE A 132 -9.31 7.06 -7.54
C PHE A 132 -9.25 8.13 -6.44
N GLY A 133 -8.71 7.78 -5.27
CA GLY A 133 -8.43 8.73 -4.19
C GLY A 133 -7.50 9.86 -4.64
N VAL A 134 -6.39 9.54 -5.30
CA VAL A 134 -5.46 10.53 -5.84
C VAL A 134 -6.18 11.48 -6.82
N TYR A 135 -6.93 10.93 -7.78
CA TYR A 135 -7.69 11.71 -8.75
C TYR A 135 -8.70 12.66 -8.09
N LYS A 136 -9.45 12.18 -7.09
CA LYS A 136 -10.40 13.02 -6.34
C LYS A 136 -9.70 14.06 -5.47
N SER A 137 -8.54 13.74 -4.89
CA SER A 137 -7.78 14.68 -4.05
C SER A 137 -7.30 15.91 -4.85
N LYS A 138 -6.92 15.73 -6.13
CA LYS A 138 -6.51 16.81 -7.04
C LYS A 138 -7.64 17.82 -7.31
N LYS A 139 -8.90 17.37 -7.30
CA LYS A 139 -10.08 18.21 -7.55
C LYS A 139 -10.61 18.91 -6.28
N GLY A 140 -10.29 18.37 -5.11
CA GLY A 140 -10.76 18.85 -3.80
C GLY A 140 -9.76 19.71 -3.03
N TYR A 141 -8.48 19.71 -3.38
CA TYR A 141 -7.44 20.56 -2.79
C TYR A 141 -6.81 21.40 -3.91
N PRO A 142 -7.00 22.73 -3.93
CA PRO A 142 -6.23 23.58 -4.84
C PRO A 142 -4.76 23.43 -4.46
N ASP A 143 -4.00 22.90 -5.42
CA ASP A 143 -2.57 22.65 -5.39
C ASP A 143 -1.81 23.98 -5.47
N ASN A 144 -2.05 24.93 -4.54
CA ASN A 144 -1.59 26.32 -4.70
C ASN A 144 -0.64 26.85 -3.60
N ASP A 145 -0.25 26.04 -2.61
CA ASP A 145 0.61 26.51 -1.52
C ASP A 145 2.02 25.89 -1.50
N MET A 146 2.43 25.18 -2.56
CA MET A 146 3.82 24.72 -2.72
C MET A 146 4.59 25.37 -3.89
N ILE A 147 3.96 26.32 -4.61
CA ILE A 147 4.61 27.03 -5.73
C ILE A 147 4.87 28.52 -5.44
N ASN A 148 4.24 29.13 -4.43
CA ASN A 148 4.60 30.48 -4.00
C ASN A 148 5.52 30.44 -2.78
N GLY A 149 6.78 30.10 -3.01
CA GLY A 149 7.89 30.49 -2.14
C GLY A 149 8.05 32.01 -2.14
N LYS A 150 7.18 32.72 -1.43
CA LYS A 150 7.43 34.10 -1.01
C LYS A 150 7.77 34.10 0.47
N ALA A 151 9.07 34.21 0.72
CA ALA A 151 9.61 34.91 1.88
C ALA A 151 9.25 36.40 1.78
#